data_AF-A0AA50LZQ0-F1
#
_entry.id   AF-A0AA50LZQ0-F1
#
_cell.length_a   1.000
_cell.length_b   1.000
_cell.length_c   1.000
_cell.angle_alpha   90.00
_cell.angle_beta   90.00
_cell.angle_gamma   90.00
#
_symmetry.space_group_name_H-M   'P 1'
#
loop_
_entity.id
_entity.type
_entity.pdbx_description
1 polymer ?
#
loop_
_entity_poly.entity_id
_entity_poly.type
_entity_poly.pdbx_seq_one_letter_code
_entity_poly.pdbx_strand_id
1 'polypeptide(L)'
;GHAFILVYSVSSRQSLEELKPIWQTIKEIKGADLPNIPVMLAGNKCDESPEIREVSAAEGQSQAQMWSVSFMETSAKTNHNVTQLF
;
A
#
# COMPACT_ATOMS: atom_id res chain seq x y z
N GLY A 1 -10.02 -16.79 -4.65
CA GLY A 1 -9.23 -16.38 -3.47
C GLY A 1 -9.53 -14.93 -3.18
N HIS A 2 -9.52 -14.52 -1.91
CA HIS A 2 -9.64 -13.12 -1.53
C HIS A 2 -8.24 -12.57 -1.28
N ALA A 3 -7.91 -11.42 -1.85
CA ALA A 3 -6.68 -10.68 -1.59
C ALA A 3 -7.03 -9.22 -1.35
N PHE A 4 -6.25 -8.53 -0.53
CA PHE A 4 -6.40 -7.09 -0.30
C PHE A 4 -5.21 -6.34 -0.85
N ILE A 5 -5.51 -5.28 -1.59
CA ILE A 5 -4.53 -4.31 -2.03
C ILE A 5 -4.91 -2.98 -1.38
N LEU A 6 -4.04 -2.47 -0.53
CA LEU A 6 -4.17 -1.15 0.08
C LEU A 6 -3.35 -0.17 -0.75
N VAL A 7 -4.00 0.77 -1.42
CA VAL A 7 -3.31 1.71 -2.33
C VAL A 7 -3.32 3.10 -1.73
N TYR A 8 -2.16 3.77 -1.71
CA TYR A 8 -2.02 5.19 -1.38
C TYR A 8 -1.27 5.93 -2.48
N SER A 9 -1.27 7.27 -2.45
CA SER A 9 -0.51 8.12 -3.38
C SER A 9 0.81 8.54 -2.74
N VAL A 10 1.95 8.36 -3.41
CA VAL A 10 3.26 8.80 -2.86
C VAL A 10 3.36 10.31 -2.66
N SER A 11 2.54 11.08 -3.37
CA SER A 11 2.36 12.53 -3.24
C SER A 11 1.30 12.97 -2.22
N SER A 12 0.73 12.05 -1.44
CA SER A 12 -0.24 12.42 -0.40
C SER A 12 -0.03 11.57 0.83
N ARG A 13 0.61 12.15 1.86
CA ARG A 13 0.77 11.50 3.16
C ARG A 13 -0.58 11.20 3.80
N GLN A 14 -1.56 12.08 3.63
CA GLN A 14 -2.92 11.86 4.11
C GLN A 14 -3.50 10.54 3.59
N SER A 15 -3.29 10.21 2.32
CA SER A 15 -3.79 8.94 1.76
C SER A 15 -3.18 7.70 2.43
N LEU A 16 -1.93 7.76 2.91
CA LEU A 16 -1.33 6.68 3.70
C LEU A 16 -1.93 6.62 5.11
N GLU A 17 -2.15 7.78 5.74
CA GLU A 17 -2.76 7.84 7.07
C GLU A 17 -4.20 7.30 7.08
N GLU A 18 -4.97 7.54 6.02
CA GLU A 18 -6.32 7.02 5.85
C GLU A 18 -6.36 5.48 5.69
N LEU A 19 -5.27 4.85 5.24
CA LEU A 19 -5.17 3.39 5.20
C LEU A 19 -5.01 2.76 6.59
N LYS A 20 -4.49 3.49 7.59
CA LYS A 20 -4.30 2.96 8.95
C LYS A 20 -5.60 2.47 9.59
N PRO A 21 -6.70 3.26 9.65
CA PRO A 21 -7.96 2.78 10.20
C PRO A 21 -8.56 1.65 9.35
N ILE A 22 -8.43 1.71 8.01
CA ILE A 22 -8.90 0.64 7.12
C ILE A 22 -8.18 -0.68 7.43
N TRP A 23 -6.87 -0.63 7.64
CA TRP A 23 -6.09 -1.80 8.03
C TRP A 23 -6.52 -2.36 9.39
N GLN A 24 -6.84 -1.51 10.37
CA GLN A 24 -7.39 -1.98 11.65
C GLN A 24 -8.71 -2.73 11.45
N THR A 25 -9.63 -2.18 10.66
CA THR A 25 -10.91 -2.84 10.35
C THR A 25 -10.71 -4.18 9.63
N ILE A 26 -9.76 -4.27 8.68
CA ILE A 26 -9.45 -5.55 8.02
C ILE A 26 -8.95 -6.57 9.04
N LYS A 27 -8.04 -6.19 9.95
CA LYS A 27 -7.55 -7.08 11.01
C LYS A 27 -8.65 -7.55 11.94
N GLU A 28 -9.57 -6.66 12.32
CA GLU A 28 -10.70 -6.99 13.19
C GLU A 28 -11.69 -7.95 12.51
N ILE A 29 -12.02 -7.72 11.24
CA ILE A 29 -12.98 -8.55 10.50
C ILE A 29 -12.38 -9.90 10.12
N LYS A 30 -11.11 -9.94 9.70
CA LYS A 30 -10.46 -11.18 9.26
C LYS A 30 -9.90 -12.00 10.41
N GLY A 31 -9.52 -11.36 11.52
CA GLY A 31 -9.08 -12.05 12.73
C GLY A 31 -8.04 -13.15 12.44
N ALA A 32 -8.42 -14.40 12.74
CA ALA A 32 -7.57 -15.58 12.57
C ALA A 32 -7.31 -15.96 11.10
N ASP A 33 -8.14 -15.54 10.15
CA ASP A 33 -7.95 -15.82 8.72
C ASP A 33 -6.96 -14.88 8.04
N LEU A 34 -6.61 -13.75 8.67
CA LEU A 34 -5.72 -12.75 8.10
C LEU A 34 -4.38 -13.32 7.57
N PRO A 35 -3.68 -14.23 8.27
CA PRO A 35 -2.43 -14.81 7.77
C PRO A 35 -2.58 -15.63 6.48
N ASN A 36 -3.80 -16.10 6.19
CA ASN A 36 -4.11 -16.87 4.97
C ASN A 36 -4.54 -15.98 3.79
N ILE A 37 -4.69 -14.67 4.02
CA ILE A 37 -5.15 -13.72 3.02
C ILE A 37 -3.96 -12.88 2.56
N PRO A 38 -3.58 -12.94 1.28
CA PRO A 38 -2.55 -12.07 0.74
C PRO A 38 -2.96 -10.60 0.89
N VAL A 39 -2.10 -9.80 1.53
CA VAL A 39 -2.27 -8.36 1.66
C VAL A 39 -1.02 -7.66 1.13
N MET A 40 -1.23 -6.62 0.33
CA MET A 40 -0.15 -5.79 -0.21
C MET A 40 -0.47 -4.31 -0.05
N LEU A 41 0.52 -3.55 0.40
CA LEU A 41 0.52 -2.09 0.39
C LEU A 41 1.16 -1.59 -0.91
N ALA A 42 0.44 -0.76 -1.65
CA ALA A 42 0.86 -0.22 -2.93
C ALA A 42 0.99 1.31 -2.86
N GLY A 43 2.21 1.82 -3.06
CA GLY A 43 2.49 3.25 -3.23
C GLY A 43 2.33 3.65 -4.69
N ASN A 44 1.18 4.20 -5.07
CA ASN A 44 0.86 4.61 -6.44
C ASN A 44 1.43 6.00 -6.77
N LYS A 45 1.55 6.29 -8.07
CA LYS A 45 2.13 7.50 -8.67
C LYS A 45 3.62 7.68 -8.40
N CYS A 46 4.38 6.58 -8.36
CA CYS A 46 5.82 6.63 -8.15
C CYS A 46 6.60 7.37 -9.26
N ASP A 47 5.94 7.72 -10.37
CA ASP A 47 6.48 8.53 -11.47
C ASP A 47 6.52 10.04 -11.18
N GLU A 48 5.87 10.49 -10.11
CA GLU A 48 5.86 11.90 -9.72
C GLU A 48 7.24 12.39 -9.28
N SER A 49 7.52 13.67 -9.52
CA SER A 49 8.82 14.25 -9.21
C SER A 49 9.09 14.23 -7.69
N PRO A 50 10.36 14.09 -7.26
CA PRO A 50 10.72 14.07 -5.84
C PRO A 50 10.25 15.30 -5.05
N GLU A 51 10.06 16.44 -5.72
CA GLU A 51 9.60 17.70 -5.11
C GLU A 51 8.14 17.68 -4.64
N ILE A 52 7.27 16.89 -5.27
CA ILE A 52 5.86 16.72 -4.88
C ILE A 52 5.62 15.42 -4.10
N ARG A 53 6.68 14.65 -3.86
CA ARG A 53 6.60 13.38 -3.14
C ARG A 53 6.58 13.64 -1.63
N GLU A 54 5.48 13.27 -0.99
CA GLU A 54 5.28 13.45 0.46
C GLU A 54 5.65 12.21 1.29
N VAL A 55 5.63 11.03 0.66
CA VAL A 55 5.93 9.74 1.30
C VAL A 55 7.05 9.05 0.53
N SER A 56 8.20 8.87 1.17
CA SER A 56 9.32 8.14 0.59
C SER A 56 9.05 6.63 0.47
N ALA A 57 9.78 5.94 -0.41
CA ALA A 57 9.67 4.49 -0.54
C ALA A 57 10.05 3.77 0.76
N ALA A 58 11.02 4.32 1.51
CA ALA A 58 11.42 3.81 2.81
C ALA A 58 10.29 3.91 3.85
N GLU A 59 9.53 5.00 3.86
CA GLU A 59 8.35 5.15 4.73
C GLU A 59 7.25 4.15 4.37
N GLY A 60 6.95 3.98 3.08
CA GLY A 60 6.00 2.96 2.60
C GLY A 60 6.42 1.55 3.01
N GLN A 61 7.69 1.21 2.81
CA GLN A 61 8.27 -0.08 3.19
C GLN A 61 8.22 -0.30 4.72
N SER A 62 8.53 0.72 5.51
CA SER A 62 8.46 0.66 6.98
C SER A 62 7.02 0.45 7.44
N GLN A 63 6.04 1.09 6.80
CA GLN A 63 4.63 0.92 7.13
C GLN A 63 4.15 -0.50 6.80
N ALA A 64 4.56 -1.06 5.66
CA ALA A 64 4.24 -2.42 5.27
C ALA A 64 4.87 -3.46 6.22
N GLN A 65 6.13 -3.26 6.64
CA GLN A 65 6.79 -4.11 7.64
C GLN A 65 6.05 -4.07 8.99
N MET A 66 5.61 -2.90 9.43
CA MET A 66 4.81 -2.76 10.65
C MET A 66 3.48 -3.52 10.58
N TRP A 67 2.91 -3.66 9.38
CA TRP A 67 1.69 -4.42 9.14
C TRP A 67 1.95 -5.89 8.79
N SER A 68 3.21 -6.31 8.65
CA SER A 68 3.60 -7.62 8.14
C SER A 68 2.96 -7.96 6.78
N VAL A 69 2.92 -6.98 5.86
CA VAL A 69 2.38 -7.13 4.50
C VAL A 69 3.44 -6.83 3.45
N SER A 70 3.22 -7.27 2.22
CA SER A 70 4.10 -6.95 1.09
C SER A 70 3.99 -5.47 0.70
N PHE A 71 5.06 -4.90 0.14
CA PHE A 71 5.09 -3.53 -0.36
C PHE A 71 5.49 -3.48 -1.83
N MET A 72 4.86 -2.60 -2.60
CA MET A 72 5.22 -2.34 -3.99
C MET A 72 4.93 -0.87 -4.36
N GLU A 73 5.80 -0.26 -5.16
CA GLU A 73 5.50 1.03 -5.79
C GLU A 73 4.96 0.83 -7.20
N THR A 74 3.94 1.59 -7.55
CA THR A 74 3.30 1.54 -8.87
C THR A 74 3.08 2.91 -9.47
N SER A 75 2.94 2.90 -10.78
CA SER A 75 2.40 4.03 -11.51
C SER A 75 1.33 3.53 -12.47
N ALA A 76 0.07 3.81 -12.13
CA ALA A 76 -1.04 3.61 -13.06
C ALA A 76 -0.85 4.42 -14.36
N LYS A 77 -0.18 5.57 -14.29
CA LYS A 77 0.06 6.46 -15.45
C LYS A 77 1.05 5.87 -16.44
N THR A 78 2.12 5.22 -15.96
CA THR A 78 3.15 4.61 -16.82
C THR A 78 2.96 3.09 -16.99
N ASN A 79 1.88 2.53 -16.45
CA ASN A 79 1.65 1.08 -16.30
C ASN A 79 2.79 0.34 -15.58
N HIS A 80 3.61 1.07 -14.79
CA HIS A 80 4.72 0.48 -14.07
C HIS A 80 4.21 -0.31 -12.87
N ASN A 81 4.60 -1.59 -12.80
CA ASN A 81 4.25 -2.56 -11.75
C ASN A 81 2.74 -2.81 -11.55
N VAL A 82 1.86 -2.30 -12.42
CA VAL A 82 0.41 -2.55 -12.33
C VAL A 82 0.09 -4.01 -12.61
N THR A 83 0.75 -4.63 -13.59
CA THR A 83 0.54 -6.04 -13.95
C THR A 83 1.12 -7.02 -12.95
N GLN A 84 2.08 -6.61 -12.12
CA GLN A 84 2.59 -7.43 -11.01
C GLN A 84 1.71 -7.35 -9.76
N LEU A 85 0.77 -6.40 -9.75
CA LEU A 85 -0.10 -6.12 -8.62
C LEU A 85 -1.42 -6.90 -8.67
N PHE A 86 -1.81 -7.36 -9.86
CA PHE A 86 -3.00 -8.18 -10.14
C PHE A 86 -2.60 -9.58 -10.58
#